data_AF-A0A6L8UU13-F1
#
_entry.id   AF-A0A6L8UU13-F1
#
_cell.length_a   1.000
_cell.length_b   1.000
_cell.length_c   1.000
_cell.angle_alpha   90.00
_cell.angle_beta   90.00
_cell.angle_gamma   90.00
#
_symmetry.space_group_name_H-M   'P 1'
#
loop_
_entity.id
_entity.type
_entity.pdbx_description
1 polymer ?
#
loop_
_entity_poly.entity_id
_entity_poly.type
_entity_poly.pdbx_seq_one_letter_code
_entity_poly.pdbx_strand_id
1 'polypeptide(L)' 'MILQIAILIIVMLGWTFYKVQTFLKKNQPKVAGIYSCLMGICTILGTFMLAHIDISSTTVPLNMIFQPIGKFFLKN' A
#
# COMPACT_ATOMS: atom_id res chain seq x y z
N MET A 1 13.12 -4.61 -12.89
CA MET A 1 12.43 -4.50 -11.58
C MET A 1 11.71 -3.16 -11.43
N ILE A 2 12.39 -2.01 -11.56
CA ILE A 2 11.76 -0.66 -11.49
C ILE A 2 10.62 -0.46 -12.50
N LEU A 3 10.76 -0.97 -13.73
CA LEU A 3 9.69 -0.86 -14.75
C LEU A 3 8.42 -1.62 -14.33
N GLN A 4 8.55 -2.81 -13.73
CA GLN A 4 7.40 -3.60 -13.24
C GLN A 4 6.71 -2.92 -12.07
N ILE A 5 7.49 -2.33 -11.16
CA ILE A 5 6.99 -1.54 -10.02
C ILE A 5 6.26 -0.30 -10.54
N ALA A 6 6.83 0.43 -11.50
CA ALA A 6 6.20 1.60 -12.10
C ALA A 6 4.87 1.24 -12.78
N ILE A 7 4.83 0.16 -13.56
CA ILE A 7 3.59 -0.32 -14.18
C ILE A 7 2.56 -0.71 -13.13
N LEU A 8 2.96 -1.44 -12.08
CA LEU A 8 2.05 -1.84 -11.01
C LEU A 8 1.46 -0.62 -10.28
N ILE A 9 2.29 0.37 -9.95
CA ILE A 9 1.86 1.61 -9.30
C ILE A 9 0.88 2.37 -10.19
N ILE A 10 1.16 2.52 -11.49
CA ILE A 10 0.28 3.24 -12.43
C ILE A 10 -1.07 2.51 -12.58
N VAL A 11 -1.05 1.19 -12.76
CA VAL A 11 -2.27 0.38 -12.90
C VAL A 11 -3.10 0.42 -11.61
N MET A 12 -2.46 0.23 -10.44
CA MET A 12 -3.15 0.30 -9.15
C MET A 12 -3.71 1.70 -8.88
N LEU A 13 -2.95 2.77 -9.11
CA LEU A 13 -3.44 4.14 -8.93
C LEU A 13 -4.62 4.43 -9.84
N GLY A 14 -4.54 4.09 -11.13
CA GLY A 14 -5.63 4.27 -12.08
C GLY A 14 -6.91 3.54 -11.66
N TRP A 15 -6.78 2.27 -11.25
CA TRP A 15 -7.90 1.46 -10.79
C TRP A 15 -8.51 1.99 -9.48
N THR A 16 -7.64 2.41 -8.56
CA THR A 16 -8.05 3.00 -7.27
C THR A 16 -8.80 4.29 -7.50
N PHE A 17 -8.31 5.16 -8.38
CA PHE A 17 -8.96 6.42 -8.73
C PHE A 17 -10.33 6.18 -9.35
N TYR A 18 -10.45 5.23 -10.28
CA TYR A 18 -11.72 4.86 -10.91
C TYR A 18 -12.75 4.34 -9.88
N LYS A 19 -12.32 3.45 -8.98
CA LYS A 19 -13.15 2.92 -7.89
C LYS A 19 -13.56 4.00 -6.89
N VAL A 20 -12.64 4.83 -6.44
CA VAL A 20 -12.91 5.94 -5.51
C VAL A 20 -13.89 6.93 -6.12
N GLN A 21 -13.70 7.33 -7.38
CA GLN A 21 -14.67 8.15 -8.13
C GLN A 21 -16.06 7.49 -8.18
N THR A 22 -16.12 6.18 -8.39
CA THR A 22 -17.40 5.44 -8.40
C THR A 22 -18.09 5.46 -7.04
N PHE A 23 -17.35 5.29 -5.94
CA PHE A 23 -17.91 5.36 -4.58
C PHE A 23 -18.33 6.78 -4.19
N LEU A 24 -17.57 7.80 -4.63
CA LEU A 24 -17.93 9.21 -4.45
C LEU A 24 -19.21 9.57 -5.21
N LYS A 25 -19.35 9.12 -6.47
CA LYS A 25 -20.59 9.29 -7.26
C LYS A 25 -21.80 8.60 -6.63
N LYS A 26 -21.59 7.54 -5.85
CA LYS A 26 -22.63 6.85 -5.07
C LYS A 26 -22.91 7.50 -3.72
N ASN A 27 -22.36 8.69 -3.43
CA ASN A 27 -22.48 9.38 -2.13
C ASN A 27 -22.04 8.52 -0.93
N GLN A 28 -21.05 7.63 -1.12
CA GLN A 28 -20.48 6.80 -0.06
C GLN A 28 -19.03 7.22 0.27
N PRO A 29 -18.82 8.43 0.82
CA PRO A 29 -17.47 8.95 1.09
C PRO A 29 -16.73 8.12 2.15
N LYS A 30 -17.44 7.53 3.11
CA LYS A 30 -16.86 6.64 4.12
C LYS A 30 -16.24 5.39 3.48
N VAL A 31 -16.97 4.77 2.54
CA VAL A 31 -16.50 3.57 1.82
C VAL A 31 -15.31 3.93 0.93
N ALA A 32 -15.36 5.09 0.27
CA ALA A 32 -14.25 5.59 -0.54
C ALA A 32 -12.96 5.80 0.29
N GLY A 33 -13.09 6.34 1.51
CA GLY A 33 -11.95 6.55 2.42
C GLY A 33 -11.35 5.24 2.95
N ILE A 34 -12.19 4.28 3.34
CA ILE A 34 -11.71 2.95 3.77
C ILE A 34 -11.04 2.23 2.60
N TYR A 35 -11.65 2.29 1.42
CA TYR A 35 -11.12 1.67 0.21
C TYR A 35 -9.77 2.27 -0.17
N SER A 36 -9.63 3.60 -0.22
CA SER A 36 -8.36 4.25 -0.57
C SER A 36 -7.26 3.95 0.44
N CYS A 37 -7.59 3.91 1.74
CA CYS A 37 -6.64 3.56 2.79
C CYS A 37 -6.14 2.12 2.64
N LEU A 38 -7.06 1.16 2.47
CA LEU A 38 -6.71 -0.24 2.29
C LEU A 38 -5.88 -0.46 1.01
N MET A 39 -6.27 0.19 -0.08
CA MET A 39 -5.58 0.09 -1.35
C MET A 39 -4.19 0.73 -1.31
N GLY A 40 -4.01 1.81 -0.54
CA GLY A 40 -2.71 2.43 -0.28
C GLY A 40 -1.77 1.48 0.45
N ILE A 41 -2.23 0.83 1.53
CA ILE A 41 -1.44 -0.17 2.28
C ILE A 41 -1.05 -1.35 1.36
N CYS A 42 -1.99 -1.87 0.57
CA CYS A 42 -1.72 -2.94 -0.39
C CYS A 42 -0.70 -2.53 -1.47
N THR A 43 -0.75 -1.28 -1.94
CA THR A 43 0.19 -0.77 -2.95
C THR A 43 1.61 -0.67 -2.38
N ILE A 44 1.75 -0.21 -1.13
CA ILE A 44 3.03 -0.15 -0.43
C ILE A 44 3.61 -1.55 -0.24
N LEU A 45 2.80 -2.51 0.24
CA LEU A 45 3.21 -3.90 0.43
C LEU A 45 3.60 -4.59 -0.89
N GLY A 46 2.80 -4.40 -1.94
CA GLY A 46 3.06 -4.95 -3.28
C GLY A 46 4.32 -4.36 -3.91
N THR A 47 4.57 -3.06 -3.69
CA THR A 47 5.82 -2.42 -4.09
C THR A 47 7.01 -3.01 -3.35
N PHE A 48 6.87 -3.31 -2.05
CA PHE A 48 7.92 -3.93 -1.24
C PHE A 48 8.23 -5.37 -1.69
N MET A 49 7.21 -6.16 -2.06
CA MET A 49 7.39 -7.51 -2.60
C MET A 49 8.05 -7.49 -3.99
N LEU A 50 7.63 -6.58 -4.88
CA LEU A 50 8.18 -6.47 -6.23
C LEU A 50 9.56 -5.81 -6.28
N ALA A 51 9.89 -4.99 -5.28
CA ALA A 51 11.23 -4.44 -5.13
C ALA A 51 12.28 -5.55 -5.04
N HIS A 52 11.87 -6.78 -4.67
CA HIS A 52 12.70 -8.00 -4.62
C HIS A 52 14.14 -7.64 -4.25
N ILE A 53 14.28 -6.82 -3.20
CA ILE A 53 15.54 -6.63 -2.52
C ILE A 53 16.03 -8.06 -2.30
N ASP A 54 17.29 -8.36 -2.59
CA ASP A 54 17.90 -9.66 -2.33
C ASP A 54 17.79 -9.94 -0.83
N ILE A 55 16.61 -10.41 -0.44
CA ILE A 55 16.18 -10.64 0.91
C ILE A 55 16.64 -12.07 1.16
N SER A 56 17.94 -12.19 1.40
CA SER A 56 18.50 -13.37 2.07
C SER A 56 17.86 -13.57 3.46
N SER A 57 17.04 -12.64 3.96
CA SER A 57 16.30 -12.79 5.21
C SER A 57 14.95 -12.05 5.21
N THR A 58 13.85 -12.81 5.05
CA THR A 58 12.43 -12.37 4.98
C THR A 58 11.99 -11.46 6.15
N THR A 59 12.82 -11.33 7.18
CA THR A 59 12.63 -10.52 8.39
C THR A 59 12.92 -9.03 8.22
N VAL A 60 13.76 -8.60 7.27
CA VAL A 60 14.20 -7.19 7.16
C VAL A 60 13.09 -6.23 6.70
N PRO A 61 12.29 -6.54 5.66
CA PRO A 61 11.14 -5.71 5.24
C PRO A 61 10.11 -5.49 6.35
N LEU A 62 9.78 -6.59 7.03
CA LEU A 62 8.81 -6.63 8.10
C LEU A 62 9.30 -5.82 9.29
N ASN A 63 10.58 -5.94 9.68
CA ASN A 63 11.13 -5.12 10.74
C ASN A 63 11.14 -3.63 10.37
N MET A 64 11.43 -3.25 9.13
CA MET A 64 11.51 -1.84 8.75
C MET A 64 10.14 -1.14 8.76
N ILE A 65 9.07 -1.87 8.40
CA ILE A 65 7.68 -1.35 8.43
C ILE A 65 7.11 -1.42 9.86
N PHE A 66 7.31 -2.53 10.57
CA PHE A 66 6.70 -2.77 11.88
C PHE A 66 7.53 -2.24 13.07
N GLN A 67 8.83 -1.97 12.94
CA GLN A 67 9.60 -1.29 14.00
C GLN A 67 9.08 0.12 14.34
N PRO A 68 8.85 1.02 13.37
CA PRO A 68 8.36 2.36 13.69
C PRO A 68 6.95 2.29 14.28
N ILE A 69 6.10 1.40 13.78
CA ILE A 69 4.74 1.16 14.30
C ILE A 69 4.80 0.58 15.73
N GLY A 70 5.66 -0.41 15.95
CA GLY A 70 5.88 -1.02 17.27
C GLY A 70 6.45 -0.03 18.27
N LYS A 71 7.44 0.79 17.90
CA LYS A 71 7.97 1.88 18.74
C LYS A 71 6.93 2.93 19.08
N PHE A 72 5.98 3.18 18.18
CA PHE A 72 4.90 4.14 18.42
C PHE A 72 3.92 3.59 19.49
N PHE A 73 3.64 2.29 19.48
CA PHE A 73 2.77 1.64 20.47
C PHE A 73 3.45 1.38 21.82
N LEU A 74 4.75 1.06 21.84
CA LEU A 74 5.51 0.77 23.06
C LEU A 74 5.98 2.01 23.83
N LYS A 75 5.79 3.21 23.26
CA LYS A 75 6.09 4.51 23.90
C LYS A 75 4.80 5.16 24.42
N ASN A 76 3.98 4.36 25.09
CA ASN A 76 2.86 4.77 25.92
C ASN A 76 2.90 3.95 27.21
#